data_AF-A0A9X1NFC9-F1
#
_entry.id   AF-A0A9X1NFC9-F1
#
_cell.length_a   1.000
_cell.length_b   1.000
_cell.length_c   1.000
_cell.angle_alpha   90.00
_cell.angle_beta   90.00
_cell.angle_gamma   90.00
#
_symmetry.space_group_name_H-M   'P 1'
#
loop_
_entity.id
_entity.type
_entity.pdbx_description
1 polymer ?
#
loop_
_entity_poly.entity_id
_entity_poly.type
_entity_poly.pdbx_seq_one_letter_code
_entity_poly.pdbx_strand_id
1 'polypeptide(L)'
;MTEKRPTYLSGDERLDDLARMVLELTSEVWVLKDRTMVLEHLLAAKGTLAEAEIDQFQPAAELAAVLRREREALLARVLGALLPSDDRVKSALSR
;
A
#
# COMPACT_ATOMS: atom_id res chain seq x y z
N MET A 1 -45.15 -13.19 -19.99
CA MET A 1 -44.15 -13.99 -19.23
C MET A 1 -42.78 -13.42 -19.57
N THR A 2 -42.21 -12.61 -18.67
CA THR A 2 -40.87 -12.05 -18.86
C THR A 2 -39.89 -13.07 -18.28
N GLU A 3 -39.24 -13.83 -19.15
CA GLU A 3 -38.30 -14.88 -18.77
C GLU A 3 -37.03 -14.23 -18.17
N LYS A 4 -36.94 -14.26 -16.85
CA LYS A 4 -35.77 -13.78 -16.11
C LYS A 4 -34.68 -14.83 -16.29
N ARG A 5 -33.70 -14.56 -17.15
CA ARG A 5 -32.56 -15.46 -17.39
C ARG A 5 -31.89 -15.82 -16.05
N PRO A 6 -31.59 -17.11 -15.81
CA PRO A 6 -30.93 -17.51 -14.57
C PRO A 6 -29.50 -16.95 -14.52
N THR A 7 -29.20 -16.25 -13.43
CA THR A 7 -27.88 -15.65 -13.18
C THR A 7 -27.04 -16.61 -12.35
N TYR A 8 -26.15 -17.36 -12.99
CA TYR A 8 -25.40 -18.45 -12.36
C TYR A 8 -24.10 -18.02 -11.64
N LEU A 9 -23.75 -16.72 -11.65
CA LEU A 9 -22.51 -16.18 -11.06
C LEU A 9 -22.76 -14.92 -10.22
N SER A 10 -23.84 -14.90 -9.44
CA SER A 10 -24.26 -13.68 -8.72
C SER A 10 -23.49 -13.39 -7.42
N GLY A 11 -22.33 -14.00 -7.18
CA GLY A 11 -21.72 -14.08 -5.85
C GLY A 11 -20.24 -13.74 -5.69
N ASP A 12 -19.37 -14.02 -6.66
CA ASP A 12 -17.92 -14.08 -6.36
C ASP A 12 -16.97 -13.43 -7.38
N GLU A 13 -17.39 -13.07 -8.59
CA GLU A 13 -16.47 -12.49 -9.60
C GLU A 13 -15.78 -11.20 -9.12
N ARG A 14 -16.51 -10.38 -8.35
CA ARG A 14 -15.95 -9.15 -7.75
C ARG A 14 -14.96 -9.44 -6.64
N LEU A 15 -15.11 -10.57 -5.93
CA LEU A 15 -14.16 -11.00 -4.90
C LEU A 15 -12.91 -11.60 -5.55
N ASP A 16 -13.06 -12.39 -6.60
CA ASP A 16 -11.95 -12.93 -7.39
C ASP A 16 -11.12 -11.82 -8.05
N ASP A 17 -11.77 -10.79 -8.62
CA ASP A 17 -11.08 -9.63 -9.18
C ASP A 17 -10.36 -8.81 -8.09
N LEU A 18 -10.96 -8.67 -6.91
CA LEU A 18 -10.31 -8.03 -5.75
C LEU A 18 -9.10 -8.83 -5.28
N ALA A 19 -9.23 -10.16 -5.18
CA ALA A 19 -8.15 -11.05 -4.81
C ALA A 19 -6.99 -10.97 -5.82
N ARG A 20 -7.29 -10.98 -7.12
CA ARG A 20 -6.29 -10.79 -8.18
C ARG A 20 -5.58 -9.44 -8.02
N MET A 21 -6.34 -8.35 -7.85
CA MET A 21 -5.76 -7.01 -7.65
C MET A 21 -4.84 -6.94 -6.41
N VAL A 22 -5.24 -7.54 -5.28
CA VAL A 22 -4.44 -7.55 -4.06
C VAL A 22 -3.17 -8.39 -4.22
N LEU A 23 -3.25 -9.52 -4.93
CA LEU A 23 -2.09 -10.35 -5.23
C LEU A 23 -1.08 -9.61 -6.13
N GLU A 24 -1.53 -8.96 -7.20
CA GLU A 24 -0.67 -8.14 -8.05
C GLU A 24 -0.01 -7.00 -7.26
N LEU A 25 -0.78 -6.29 -6.42
CA LEU A 25 -0.23 -5.25 -5.56
C LEU A 25 0.80 -5.81 -4.58
N THR A 26 0.55 -6.99 -4.01
CA THR A 26 1.48 -7.65 -3.09
C THR A 26 2.78 -8.02 -3.78
N SER A 27 2.72 -8.47 -5.05
CA SER A 27 3.91 -8.72 -5.87
C SER A 27 4.75 -7.45 -6.05
N GLU A 28 4.11 -6.31 -6.36
CA GLU A 28 4.81 -5.03 -6.48
C GLU A 28 5.42 -4.56 -5.14
N VAL A 29 4.71 -4.75 -4.02
CA VAL A 29 5.26 -4.48 -2.68
C VAL A 29 6.46 -5.37 -2.39
N TRP A 30 6.42 -6.64 -2.81
CA TRP A 30 7.55 -7.56 -2.65
C TRP A 30 8.77 -7.10 -3.45
N VAL A 31 8.59 -6.63 -4.68
CA VAL A 31 9.68 -6.06 -5.49
C VAL A 31 10.31 -4.86 -4.80
N LEU A 32 9.51 -3.97 -4.20
CA LEU A 32 10.05 -2.84 -3.43
C LEU A 32 10.82 -3.30 -2.19
N LYS A 33 10.29 -4.28 -1.46
CA LYS A 33 10.97 -4.87 -0.30
C LYS A 33 12.30 -5.50 -0.68
N ASP A 34 12.33 -6.30 -1.74
CA ASP A 34 13.54 -6.95 -2.25
C ASP A 34 14.59 -5.90 -2.64
N ARG A 35 14.19 -4.85 -3.36
CA ARG A 35 15.08 -3.73 -3.69
C ARG A 35 15.64 -3.04 -2.46
N THR A 36 14.84 -2.83 -1.41
CA THR A 36 15.34 -2.28 -0.14
C THR A 36 16.37 -3.22 0.48
N MET A 37 16.09 -4.52 0.60
CA MET A 37 17.03 -5.50 1.14
C MET A 37 18.36 -5.53 0.36
N VAL A 38 18.29 -5.47 -0.98
CA VAL A 38 19.49 -5.39 -1.83
C VAL A 38 20.25 -4.08 -1.60
N LEU A 39 19.57 -2.94 -1.47
CA LEU A 39 20.21 -1.67 -1.18
C LEU A 39 20.93 -1.69 0.17
N GLU A 40 20.30 -2.22 1.21
CA GLU A 40 20.89 -2.36 2.55
C GLU A 40 22.14 -3.24 2.50
N HIS A 41 22.06 -4.39 1.84
CA HIS A 41 23.21 -5.29 1.63
C HIS A 41 24.36 -4.60 0.90
N LEU A 42 24.06 -3.87 -0.19
CA LEU A 42 25.09 -3.16 -0.97
C LEU A 42 25.72 -2.01 -0.18
N LEU A 43 24.97 -1.32 0.67
CA LEU A 43 25.51 -0.26 1.54
C LEU A 43 26.42 -0.84 2.62
N ALA A 44 26.03 -1.98 3.21
CA ALA A 44 26.87 -2.71 4.17
C ALA A 44 28.15 -3.25 3.53
N ALA A 45 28.04 -3.88 2.35
CA ALA A 45 29.20 -4.40 1.61
C ALA A 45 30.20 -3.28 1.23
N LYS A 46 29.72 -2.05 1.04
CA LYS A 46 30.56 -0.87 0.76
C LYS A 46 31.08 -0.16 2.02
N GLY A 47 30.68 -0.61 3.21
CA GLY A 47 31.06 0.00 4.49
C GLY A 47 30.40 1.35 4.75
N THR A 48 29.30 1.68 4.06
CA THR A 48 28.57 2.94 4.22
C THR A 48 27.64 2.93 5.42
N LEU A 49 27.12 1.75 5.78
CA LEU A 49 26.13 1.54 6.83
C LEU A 49 26.30 0.12 7.39
N ALA A 50 26.34 -0.07 8.70
CA ALA A 50 26.30 -1.40 9.30
C ALA A 50 24.87 -1.96 9.25
N GLU A 51 24.73 -3.28 9.04
CA GLU A 51 23.41 -3.93 8.92
C GLU A 51 22.46 -3.59 10.09
N ALA A 52 23.00 -3.53 11.31
CA ALA A 52 22.25 -3.23 12.52
C ALA A 52 21.82 -1.75 12.65
N GLU A 53 22.41 -0.83 11.88
CA GLU A 53 22.11 0.61 12.02
C GLU A 53 20.69 0.92 11.59
N ILE A 54 20.14 0.23 10.58
CA ILE A 54 18.75 0.45 10.13
C ILE A 54 17.75 0.00 11.20
N ASP A 55 17.91 -1.20 11.73
CA ASP A 55 16.99 -1.76 12.73
C ASP A 55 17.01 -0.98 14.04
N GLN A 56 18.16 -0.40 14.39
CA GLN A 56 18.35 0.37 15.61
C GLN A 56 18.12 1.87 15.42
N PHE A 57 17.93 2.32 14.18
CA PHE A 57 17.82 3.74 13.87
C PHE A 57 16.61 4.37 14.56
N GLN A 58 16.87 5.36 15.41
CA GLN A 58 15.84 6.18 16.04
C GLN A 58 15.79 7.54 15.34
N PRO A 59 14.73 7.86 14.58
CA PRO A 59 14.64 9.13 13.89
C PRO A 59 14.53 10.29 14.88
N ALA A 60 15.31 11.35 14.65
CA ALA A 60 15.15 12.63 15.35
C ALA A 60 13.77 13.24 15.07
N ALA A 61 13.36 14.21 15.88
CA ALA A 61 12.00 14.78 15.88
C ALA A 61 11.56 15.24 14.47
N GLU A 62 12.45 15.86 13.71
CA GLU A 62 12.20 16.36 12.36
C GLU A 62 11.91 15.22 11.39
N LEU A 63 12.76 14.18 11.38
CA LEU A 63 12.57 13.01 10.51
C LEU A 63 11.35 12.19 10.93
N ALA A 64 11.11 12.04 12.23
CA ALA A 64 9.93 11.36 12.75
C ALA A 64 8.63 12.05 12.31
N ALA A 65 8.60 13.38 12.29
CA ALA A 65 7.47 14.15 11.79
C ALA A 65 7.24 13.94 10.28
N VAL A 66 8.32 13.91 9.48
CA VAL A 66 8.25 13.58 8.05
C VAL A 66 7.68 12.18 7.86
N LEU A 67 8.24 11.16 8.52
CA LEU A 67 7.79 9.77 8.43
C LEU A 67 6.32 9.61 8.85
N ARG A 68 5.87 10.36 9.86
CA ARG A 68 4.47 10.37 10.28
C ARG A 68 3.57 10.94 9.20
N ARG A 69 3.92 12.11 8.64
CA ARG A 69 3.14 12.75 7.56
C ARG A 69 3.03 11.85 6.32
N GLU A 70 4.15 11.24 5.89
CA GLU A 70 4.14 10.33 4.74
C GLU A 70 3.25 9.10 5.00
N ARG A 71 3.29 8.55 6.23
CA ARG A 71 2.44 7.45 6.66
C ARG A 71 0.96 7.83 6.64
N GLU A 72 0.59 8.98 7.19
CA GLU A 72 -0.78 9.49 7.18
C GLU A 72 -1.27 9.74 5.75
N ALA A 73 -0.43 10.31 4.88
CA ALA A 73 -0.75 10.52 3.47
C ALA A 73 -0.95 9.20 2.72
N LEU A 74 -0.16 8.16 3.02
CA LEU A 74 -0.35 6.82 2.48
C LEU A 74 -1.65 6.20 2.97
N LEU A 75 -1.88 6.20 4.29
CA LEU A 75 -3.09 5.63 4.90
C LEU A 75 -4.35 6.29 4.34
N ALA A 76 -4.37 7.62 4.21
CA ALA A 76 -5.50 8.34 3.64
C ALA A 76 -5.75 7.96 2.18
N ARG A 77 -4.72 7.74 1.36
CA ARG A 77 -4.88 7.27 -0.02
C ARG A 77 -5.43 5.85 -0.09
N VAL A 78 -4.90 4.95 0.73
CA VAL A 78 -5.29 3.53 0.74
C VAL A 78 -6.71 3.36 1.30
N LEU A 79 -6.98 3.91 2.48
CA LEU A 79 -8.30 3.79 3.13
C LEU A 79 -9.36 4.63 2.43
N GLY A 80 -8.98 5.80 1.89
CA GLY A 80 -9.89 6.63 1.09
C GLY A 80 -10.36 5.94 -0.19
N ALA A 81 -9.59 5.01 -0.76
CA ALA A 81 -10.01 4.25 -1.93
C ALA A 81 -11.24 3.34 -1.65
N LEU A 82 -11.47 2.98 -0.38
CA LEU A 82 -12.61 2.16 0.05
C LEU A 82 -13.90 2.98 0.23
N LEU A 83 -13.82 4.31 0.22
CA LEU A 83 -14.99 5.18 0.38
C LEU A 83 -15.88 5.16 -0.86
N PRO A 84 -17.21 5.29 -0.69
CA PRO A 84 -18.13 5.56 -1.80
C PRO A 84 -17.69 6.78 -2.61
N SER A 85 -17.99 6.81 -3.91
CA SER A 85 -17.44 7.84 -4.82
C SER A 85 -17.72 9.28 -4.37
N ASP A 86 -18.91 9.54 -3.83
CA ASP A 86 -19.31 10.87 -3.32
C ASP A 86 -18.48 11.29 -2.10
N ASP A 87 -18.11 10.33 -1.25
CA ASP A 87 -17.33 10.58 -0.04
C ASP A 87 -15.83 10.74 -0.35
N ARG A 88 -15.34 10.10 -1.42
CA ARG A 88 -13.98 10.36 -1.94
C ARG A 88 -13.82 11.79 -2.42
N VAL A 89 -14.80 12.31 -3.18
CA VAL A 89 -14.78 13.69 -3.67
C VAL A 89 -14.83 14.68 -2.51
N LYS A 90 -15.71 14.46 -1.52
CA LYS A 90 -15.77 15.31 -0.31
C LYS A 90 -14.45 15.28 0.48
N SER A 91 -13.87 14.09 0.69
CA SER A 91 -12.58 13.95 1.39
C SER A 91 -11.42 14.58 0.63
N ALA A 92 -11.45 14.61 -0.70
CA ALA A 92 -10.43 15.24 -1.53
C ALA A 92 -10.54 16.77 -1.54
N LEU A 93 -11.76 17.31 -1.42
CA LEU A 93 -12.05 18.74 -1.38
C LEU A 93 -11.92 19.36 0.02
N SER A 94 -11.84 18.55 1.07
CA SER A 94 -11.65 18.99 2.46
C SER A 94 -10.18 19.06 2.91
N ARG A 95 -9.24 18.83 1.99
CA ARG A 95 -7.79 19.01 2.19
C ARG A 95 -7.33 20.36 1.65
#